data_AF-A0A945V564-F1
#
_entry.id   AF-A0A945V564-F1
#
_cell.length_a   1.000
_cell.length_b   1.000
_cell.length_c   1.000
_cell.angle_alpha   90.00
_cell.angle_beta   90.00
_cell.angle_gamma   90.00
#
_symmetry.space_group_name_H-M   'P 1'
#
loop_
_entity.id
_entity.type
_entity.pdbx_description
1 polymer ?
#
loop_
_entity_poly.entity_id
_entity_poly.type
_entity_poly.pdbx_seq_one_letter_code
_entity_poly.pdbx_strand_id
1 'polypeptide(L)'
;MTEMVLVKRALLSVSDKSGLIDLALALQASDVEILSTGGTAATLRKAGIKIVDVAEHTEFPEIMGGRVKTLHPKIHGGLLGVRSNDEHIDAMELHGIPPIDLLVCNLYPFEETVASRGTYEDCVENIDIGGPAMIRAAAKNHDSVAVLVDPS
;
A
#
# COMPACT_ATOMS: atom_id res chain seq x y z
N MET A 1 12.34 -24.81 -5.78
CA MET A 1 11.34 -24.45 -4.75
C MET A 1 11.57 -22.98 -4.48
N THR A 2 10.58 -22.13 -4.70
CA THR A 2 10.67 -20.72 -4.29
C THR A 2 10.78 -20.70 -2.76
N GLU A 3 11.74 -19.94 -2.25
CA GLU A 3 11.81 -19.67 -0.82
C GLU A 3 10.56 -18.89 -0.41
N MET A 4 9.89 -19.33 0.66
CA MET A 4 8.74 -18.60 1.17
C MET A 4 9.24 -17.35 1.92
N VAL A 5 8.81 -16.18 1.48
CA VAL A 5 9.08 -14.92 2.17
C VAL A 5 8.09 -14.77 3.32
N LEU A 6 8.59 -14.65 4.55
CA LEU A 6 7.76 -14.34 5.70
C LEU A 6 7.29 -12.88 5.62
N VAL A 7 5.98 -12.68 5.56
CA VAL A 7 5.37 -11.35 5.61
C VAL A 7 5.50 -10.80 7.02
N LYS A 8 6.21 -9.68 7.18
CA LYS A 8 6.35 -8.95 8.45
C LYS A 8 5.63 -7.60 8.40
N ARG A 9 5.49 -7.00 7.21
CA ARG A 9 4.83 -5.72 6.99
C ARG A 9 3.96 -5.73 5.74
N ALA A 10 2.72 -5.31 5.89
CA ALA A 10 1.74 -5.16 4.83
C ALA A 10 1.31 -3.70 4.66
N LEU A 11 1.23 -3.21 3.43
CA LEU A 11 0.66 -1.90 3.09
C LEU A 11 -0.71 -2.09 2.45
N LEU A 12 -1.76 -1.63 3.14
CA LEU A 12 -3.16 -1.74 2.71
C LEU A 12 -3.69 -0.37 2.29
N SER A 13 -4.02 -0.21 1.01
CA SER A 13 -4.62 1.01 0.44
C SER A 13 -5.62 0.64 -0.66
N VAL A 14 -6.88 0.47 -0.28
CA VAL A 14 -7.95 -0.02 -1.16
C VAL A 14 -9.13 0.95 -1.28
N SER A 15 -9.65 1.05 -2.49
CA SER A 15 -10.94 1.67 -2.80
C SER A 15 -12.09 0.73 -2.47
N ASP A 16 -12.12 -0.48 -3.04
CA ASP A 16 -13.05 -1.54 -2.67
C ASP A 16 -12.57 -2.23 -1.39
N LYS A 17 -13.44 -2.25 -0.38
CA LYS A 17 -13.16 -2.74 0.98
C LYS A 17 -13.71 -4.15 1.23
N SER A 18 -14.21 -4.81 0.18
CA SER A 18 -14.64 -6.20 0.23
C SER A 18 -13.53 -7.09 0.80
N GLY A 19 -13.84 -7.90 1.82
CA GLY A 19 -12.87 -8.81 2.47
C GLY A 19 -11.75 -8.14 3.28
N LEU A 20 -11.65 -6.80 3.30
CA LEU A 20 -10.53 -6.07 3.92
C LEU A 20 -10.35 -6.40 5.41
N ILE A 21 -11.45 -6.46 6.16
CA ILE A 21 -11.42 -6.68 7.61
C ILE A 21 -10.94 -8.10 7.93
N ASP A 22 -11.45 -9.11 7.23
CA ASP A 22 -11.07 -10.51 7.46
C ASP A 22 -9.59 -10.73 7.13
N LEU A 23 -9.12 -10.16 6.01
CA LEU A 23 -7.70 -10.19 5.65
C LEU A 23 -6.83 -9.51 6.72
N ALA A 24 -7.21 -8.31 7.16
CA ALA A 24 -6.43 -7.56 8.13
C ALA A 24 -6.41 -8.22 9.52
N LEU A 25 -7.49 -8.90 9.93
CA LEU A 25 -7.50 -9.70 11.15
C LEU A 25 -6.56 -10.90 11.05
N ALA A 26 -6.52 -11.59 9.90
CA ALA A 26 -5.59 -12.70 9.67
C ALA A 26 -4.13 -12.24 9.69
N LEU A 27 -3.83 -11.09 9.08
CA LEU A 27 -2.51 -10.46 9.11
C LEU A 27 -2.11 -10.09 10.55
N GLN A 28 -3.00 -9.45 11.32
CA GLN A 28 -2.74 -9.08 12.72
C GLN A 28 -2.55 -10.32 13.61
N ALA A 29 -3.33 -11.39 13.41
CA ALA A 29 -3.17 -12.65 14.13
C ALA A 29 -1.84 -13.36 13.82
N SER A 30 -1.18 -12.98 12.72
CA SER A 30 0.13 -13.47 12.30
C SER A 30 1.26 -12.48 12.65
N ASP A 31 1.00 -11.52 13.55
CA ASP A 31 1.96 -10.49 14.00
C ASP A 31 2.51 -9.59 12.86
N VAL A 32 1.75 -9.43 11.77
CA VAL A 32 2.13 -8.55 10.65
C VAL A 32 1.83 -7.09 11.02
N GLU A 33 2.80 -6.20 10.83
CA GLU A 33 2.59 -4.76 10.93
C GLU A 33 1.79 -4.25 9.72
N ILE A 34 0.66 -3.60 9.97
CA ILE A 34 -0.21 -3.07 8.92
C ILE A 34 0.02 -1.56 8.79
N LEU A 35 0.54 -1.15 7.64
CA LEU A 35 0.55 0.24 7.19
C LEU A 35 -0.75 0.54 6.45
N SER A 36 -1.36 1.69 6.71
CA SER A 36 -2.52 2.13 5.93
C SER A 36 -2.68 3.66 5.90
N THR A 37 -3.58 4.15 5.05
CA THR A 37 -3.85 5.58 4.87
C THR A 37 -5.30 5.84 4.48
N GLY A 38 -5.76 7.08 4.67
CA GLY A 38 -7.06 7.59 4.24
C GLY A 38 -8.24 6.71 4.69
N GLY A 39 -9.20 6.50 3.78
CA GLY A 39 -10.41 5.72 4.07
C GLY A 39 -10.16 4.25 4.43
N THR A 40 -9.05 3.67 3.99
CA THR A 40 -8.67 2.29 4.39
C THR A 40 -8.30 2.27 5.87
N ALA A 41 -7.42 3.18 6.29
CA ALA A 41 -7.01 3.32 7.69
C ALA A 41 -8.20 3.58 8.62
N ALA A 42 -9.12 4.47 8.22
CA ALA A 42 -10.33 4.74 8.99
C ALA A 42 -11.22 3.49 9.17
N THR A 43 -11.36 2.69 8.11
CA THR A 43 -12.15 1.45 8.13
C THR A 43 -11.54 0.40 9.07
N LEU A 44 -10.21 0.20 8.97
CA LEU A 44 -9.47 -0.73 9.82
C LEU A 44 -9.55 -0.34 11.31
N ARG A 45 -9.36 0.95 11.63
CA ARG A 45 -9.47 1.46 13.00
C ARG A 45 -10.85 1.25 13.59
N LYS A 46 -11.90 1.48 12.81
CA LYS A 46 -13.29 1.27 13.25
C LYS A 46 -13.56 -0.20 13.62
N ALA A 47 -12.85 -1.14 12.99
CA ALA A 47 -12.90 -2.56 13.31
C ALA A 47 -11.97 -2.97 14.47
N GLY A 48 -11.26 -2.02 15.11
CA GLY A 48 -10.34 -2.31 16.22
C GLY A 48 -8.99 -2.88 15.79
N ILE A 49 -8.66 -2.79 14.50
CA ILE A 49 -7.39 -3.30 13.95
C ILE A 49 -6.29 -2.27 14.21
N LYS A 50 -5.17 -2.74 14.76
CA LYS A 50 -4.00 -1.90 15.00
C LYS A 50 -3.30 -1.64 13.67
N ILE A 51 -3.06 -0.38 13.37
CA ILE A 51 -2.35 0.06 12.16
C ILE A 51 -1.32 1.14 12.52
N VAL A 52 -0.37 1.32 11.60
CA VAL A 52 0.53 2.48 11.55
C VAL A 52 0.08 3.34 10.36
N ASP A 53 -0.08 4.65 10.56
CA ASP A 53 -0.40 5.54 9.44
C ASP A 53 0.80 5.66 8.51
N VAL A 54 0.54 5.72 7.20
CA VAL A 54 1.59 6.04 6.22
C VAL A 54 2.28 7.37 6.57
N ALA A 55 1.55 8.37 7.07
CA ALA A 55 2.14 9.66 7.46
C ALA A 55 3.09 9.54 8.67
N GLU A 56 2.79 8.67 9.63
CA GLU A 56 3.69 8.35 10.75
C GLU A 56 4.92 7.62 10.23
N HIS A 57 4.72 6.63 9.37
CA HIS A 57 5.80 5.85 8.77
C HIS A 57 6.75 6.70 7.92
N THR A 58 6.21 7.62 7.11
CA THR A 58 7.00 8.49 6.23
C THR A 58 7.60 9.68 6.95
N GLU A 59 7.09 10.03 8.14
CA GLU A 59 7.31 11.31 8.82
C GLU A 59 6.91 12.51 7.96
N PHE A 60 5.95 12.31 7.04
CA PHE A 60 5.48 13.34 6.12
C PHE A 60 3.95 13.40 6.13
N PRO A 61 3.35 14.59 6.35
CA PRO A 61 1.90 14.71 6.45
C PRO A 61 1.21 14.50 5.10
N GLU A 62 -0.08 14.19 5.15
CA GLU A 62 -0.92 14.22 3.96
C GLU A 62 -1.12 15.66 3.48
N ILE A 63 -0.82 15.93 2.21
CA ILE A 63 -0.96 17.25 1.58
C ILE A 63 -1.74 17.16 0.27
N MET A 64 -2.15 18.32 -0.26
CA MET A 64 -2.85 18.44 -1.55
C MET A 64 -4.11 17.56 -1.66
N GLY A 65 -4.90 17.51 -0.58
CA GLY A 65 -6.15 16.72 -0.55
C GLY A 65 -5.94 15.22 -0.71
N GLY A 66 -4.78 14.69 -0.30
CA GLY A 66 -4.49 13.24 -0.36
C GLY A 66 -3.90 12.76 -1.68
N ARG A 67 -3.64 13.67 -2.63
CA ARG A 67 -3.00 13.35 -3.92
C ARG A 67 -1.56 12.87 -3.76
N VAL A 68 -0.87 13.26 -2.68
CA VAL A 68 0.54 12.92 -2.42
C VAL A 68 0.69 12.34 -1.02
N LYS A 69 0.17 11.11 -0.83
CA LYS A 69 0.25 10.38 0.45
C LYS A 69 1.30 9.27 0.45
N THR A 70 1.42 8.53 -0.66
CA THR A 70 2.28 7.32 -0.75
C THR A 70 3.46 7.47 -1.70
N LEU A 71 3.54 8.58 -2.45
CA LEU A 71 4.63 8.90 -3.37
C LEU A 71 5.87 9.38 -2.59
N HIS A 72 6.40 8.50 -1.73
CA HIS A 72 7.48 8.80 -0.80
C HIS A 72 8.58 7.73 -0.88
N PRO A 73 9.89 8.09 -0.73
CA PRO A 73 10.98 7.13 -0.75
C PRO A 73 10.86 6.03 0.30
N LYS A 74 10.36 6.31 1.52
CA LYS A 74 10.14 5.26 2.53
C LYS A 74 9.11 4.20 2.09
N ILE A 75 8.11 4.57 1.29
CA ILE A 75 7.13 3.62 0.73
C ILE A 75 7.72 2.90 -0.48
N HIS A 76 8.17 3.65 -1.49
CA HIS A 76 8.65 3.05 -2.73
C HIS A 76 9.99 2.31 -2.57
N GLY A 77 10.87 2.77 -1.70
CA GLY A 77 12.09 2.06 -1.34
C GLY A 77 11.80 0.78 -0.55
N GLY A 78 10.80 0.78 0.34
CA GLY A 78 10.33 -0.42 1.03
C GLY A 78 9.75 -1.46 0.06
N LEU A 79 9.13 -1.03 -1.03
CA LEU A 79 8.60 -1.89 -2.10
C LEU A 79 9.65 -2.32 -3.13
N LEU A 80 10.64 -1.47 -3.46
CA LEU A 80 11.60 -1.69 -4.56
C LEU A 80 12.98 -2.17 -4.11
N GLY A 81 13.27 -2.16 -2.81
CA GLY A 81 14.52 -2.66 -2.26
C GLY A 81 14.73 -4.13 -2.60
N VAL A 82 15.80 -4.43 -3.36
CA VAL A 82 16.11 -5.80 -3.79
C VAL A 82 16.87 -6.46 -2.65
N ARG A 83 16.25 -7.44 -1.99
CA ARG A 83 16.75 -8.00 -0.73
C ARG A 83 18.00 -8.86 -0.86
N SER A 84 18.29 -9.31 -2.07
CA SER A 84 19.48 -10.06 -2.44
C SER A 84 20.63 -9.17 -2.96
N ASN A 85 20.47 -7.84 -2.91
CA ASN A 85 21.49 -6.89 -3.32
C ASN A 85 21.97 -6.08 -2.09
N ASP A 86 23.21 -6.32 -1.67
CA ASP A 86 23.81 -5.69 -0.50
C ASP A 86 23.80 -4.15 -0.59
N GLU A 87 24.02 -3.57 -1.79
CA GLU A 87 23.98 -2.10 -1.97
C GLU A 87 22.57 -1.53 -1.70
N HIS A 88 21.51 -2.29 -2.03
CA HIS A 88 20.15 -1.86 -1.74
C HIS A 88 19.83 -1.99 -0.24
N ILE A 89 20.27 -3.08 0.39
CA ILE A 89 20.10 -3.28 1.84
C ILE A 89 20.81 -2.17 2.62
N ASP A 90 22.07 -1.89 2.29
CA ASP A 90 22.85 -0.82 2.93
C ASP A 90 22.18 0.54 2.78
N ALA A 91 21.69 0.87 1.58
CA ALA A 91 20.98 2.12 1.34
C ALA A 91 19.65 2.21 2.12
N MET A 92 18.90 1.10 2.20
CA MET A 92 17.66 1.04 2.97
C MET A 92 17.91 1.23 4.46
N GLU A 93 18.92 0.58 5.02
CA GLU A 93 19.31 0.72 6.43
C GLU A 93 19.80 2.14 6.73
N LEU A 94 20.71 2.68 5.91
CA LEU A 94 21.26 4.03 6.06
C LEU A 94 20.18 5.11 6.07
N HIS A 95 19.13 4.94 5.25
CA HIS A 95 18.06 5.93 5.11
C HIS A 95 16.79 5.58 5.91
N GLY A 96 16.83 4.55 6.76
CA GLY A 96 15.68 4.16 7.59
C GLY A 96 14.45 3.78 6.75
N ILE A 97 14.65 3.00 5.70
CA ILE A 97 13.62 2.51 4.79
C ILE A 97 13.35 1.04 5.11
N PRO A 98 12.40 0.74 6.00
CA PRO A 98 12.08 -0.64 6.32
C PRO A 98 11.36 -1.33 5.13
N PRO A 99 11.56 -2.65 4.93
CA PRO A 99 10.96 -3.38 3.82
C PRO A 99 9.45 -3.52 3.97
N ILE A 100 8.73 -3.58 2.84
CA ILE A 100 7.33 -3.95 2.74
C ILE A 100 7.25 -5.30 2.01
N ASP A 101 6.55 -6.27 2.59
CA ASP A 101 6.48 -7.65 2.08
C ASP A 101 5.20 -7.92 1.30
N LEU A 102 4.13 -7.22 1.65
CA LEU A 102 2.81 -7.38 1.06
C LEU A 102 2.21 -6.01 0.72
N LEU A 103 1.79 -5.83 -0.52
CA LEU A 103 0.96 -4.71 -0.94
C LEU A 103 -0.45 -5.22 -1.24
N VAL A 104 -1.45 -4.61 -0.60
CA VAL A 104 -2.88 -4.83 -0.91
C VAL A 104 -3.44 -3.50 -1.42
N CYS A 105 -3.66 -3.42 -2.73
CA CYS A 105 -4.05 -2.16 -3.37
C CYS A 105 -4.96 -2.39 -4.58
N ASN A 106 -6.17 -1.86 -4.51
CA ASN A 106 -7.06 -1.72 -5.66
C ASN A 106 -7.36 -0.23 -5.89
N LEU A 107 -7.64 0.11 -7.15
CA LEU A 107 -7.65 1.48 -7.64
C LEU A 107 -9.00 2.17 -7.45
N TYR A 108 -9.01 3.49 -7.56
CA TYR A 108 -10.26 4.25 -7.64
C TYR A 108 -11.08 3.82 -8.87
N PRO A 109 -12.42 3.81 -8.78
CA PRO A 109 -13.29 3.25 -9.80
C PRO A 109 -13.50 4.25 -10.95
N PHE A 110 -12.42 4.56 -11.67
CA PHE A 110 -12.44 5.54 -12.76
C PHE A 110 -13.41 5.12 -13.87
N GLU A 111 -13.37 3.85 -14.30
CA GLU A 111 -14.27 3.34 -15.34
C GLU A 111 -15.75 3.44 -14.94
N GLU A 112 -16.09 3.11 -13.70
CA GLU A 112 -17.45 3.24 -13.18
C GLU A 112 -17.88 4.70 -13.10
N THR A 113 -16.98 5.60 -12.68
CA THR A 113 -17.24 7.05 -12.60
C THR A 113 -17.57 7.64 -13.97
N VAL A 114 -16.84 7.21 -15.02
CA VAL A 114 -17.12 7.61 -16.40
C VAL A 114 -18.45 7.02 -16.87
N ALA A 115 -18.70 5.73 -16.59
CA ALA A 115 -19.93 5.04 -16.98
C ALA A 115 -21.19 5.62 -16.32
N SER A 116 -21.06 6.13 -15.08
CA SER A 116 -22.15 6.78 -14.34
C SER A 116 -22.44 8.21 -14.79
N ARG A 117 -21.80 8.69 -15.88
CA ARG A 117 -21.90 10.08 -16.37
C ARG A 117 -21.46 11.11 -15.32
N GLY A 118 -20.41 10.80 -14.56
CA GLY A 118 -19.76 11.79 -13.69
C GLY A 118 -19.34 13.04 -14.47
N THR A 119 -19.16 14.16 -13.76
CA THR A 119 -18.59 15.37 -14.37
C THR A 119 -17.15 15.12 -14.82
N TYR A 120 -16.62 16.01 -15.65
CA TYR A 120 -15.20 15.94 -16.04
C TYR A 120 -14.30 16.01 -14.80
N GLU A 121 -14.64 16.89 -13.87
CA GLU A 121 -13.96 17.07 -12.59
C GLU A 121 -14.02 15.80 -11.74
N ASP A 122 -15.18 15.15 -11.64
CA ASP A 122 -15.32 13.87 -10.91
C ASP A 122 -14.43 12.78 -11.51
N CYS A 123 -14.37 12.71 -12.85
CA CYS A 123 -13.51 11.75 -13.53
C CYS A 123 -12.03 12.03 -13.23
N VAL A 124 -11.60 13.30 -13.30
CA VAL A 124 -10.21 13.70 -13.02
C VAL A 124 -9.81 13.39 -11.58
N GLU A 125 -10.67 13.61 -10.59
CA GLU A 125 -10.37 13.27 -9.19
C GLU A 125 -10.29 11.76 -8.94
N ASN A 126 -10.92 10.94 -9.79
CA ASN A 126 -10.82 9.48 -9.72
C ASN A 126 -9.61 8.89 -10.46
N ILE A 127 -8.75 9.72 -11.06
CA ILE A 127 -7.47 9.25 -11.62
C ILE A 127 -6.48 9.01 -10.48
N ASP A 128 -6.28 7.74 -10.15
CA ASP A 128 -5.32 7.35 -9.12
C ASP A 128 -3.87 7.46 -9.63
N ILE A 129 -3.00 8.09 -8.83
CA ILE A 129 -1.57 8.22 -9.10
C ILE A 129 -0.77 7.29 -8.19
N GLY A 130 -1.09 7.30 -6.90
CA GLY A 130 -0.36 6.54 -5.89
C GLY A 130 -0.58 5.03 -6.03
N GLY A 131 -1.82 4.59 -6.25
CA GLY A 131 -2.18 3.19 -6.42
C GLY A 131 -1.39 2.52 -7.56
N PRO A 132 -1.46 3.03 -8.81
CA PRO A 132 -0.71 2.44 -9.92
C PRO A 132 0.81 2.48 -9.70
N ALA A 133 1.34 3.53 -9.08
CA ALA A 133 2.76 3.61 -8.76
C ALA A 133 3.18 2.50 -7.78
N MET A 134 2.41 2.27 -6.71
CA MET A 134 2.68 1.22 -5.72
C MET A 134 2.54 -0.18 -6.33
N ILE A 135 1.46 -0.44 -7.08
CA ILE A 135 1.23 -1.74 -7.73
C ILE A 135 2.41 -2.08 -8.66
N ARG A 136 2.83 -1.13 -9.50
CA ARG A 136 3.96 -1.32 -10.41
C ARG A 136 5.28 -1.53 -9.67
N ALA A 137 5.48 -0.83 -8.56
CA ALA A 137 6.68 -0.98 -7.73
C ALA A 137 6.75 -2.39 -7.10
N ALA A 138 5.67 -2.83 -6.46
CA ALA A 138 5.58 -4.16 -5.85
C ALA A 138 5.73 -5.28 -6.90
N ALA A 139 5.00 -5.20 -8.02
CA ALA A 139 5.07 -6.20 -9.08
C ALA A 139 6.48 -6.31 -9.71
N LYS A 140 7.20 -5.19 -9.82
CA LYS A 140 8.59 -5.19 -10.29
C LYS A 140 9.51 -5.98 -9.35
N ASN A 141 9.26 -5.94 -8.04
CA ASN A 141 10.08 -6.57 -7.01
C ASN A 141 9.44 -7.86 -6.46
N HIS A 142 8.79 -8.63 -7.32
CA HIS A 142 7.97 -9.81 -6.96
C HIS A 142 8.76 -10.93 -6.26
N ASP A 143 10.09 -10.98 -6.42
CA ASP A 143 10.96 -11.90 -5.67
C ASP A 143 10.88 -11.68 -4.15
N SER A 144 10.48 -10.49 -3.73
CA SER A 144 10.48 -10.04 -2.34
C SER A 144 9.13 -9.50 -1.87
N VAL A 145 8.24 -9.12 -2.78
CA VAL A 145 6.98 -8.45 -2.47
C VAL A 145 5.81 -9.14 -3.16
N ALA A 146 4.82 -9.57 -2.37
CA ALA A 146 3.53 -10.02 -2.89
C ALA A 146 2.64 -8.80 -3.15
N VAL A 147 1.91 -8.79 -4.26
CA VAL A 147 0.94 -7.75 -4.60
C VAL A 147 -0.44 -8.35 -4.86
N LEU A 148 -1.44 -7.86 -4.13
CA LEU A 148 -2.85 -8.23 -4.27
C LEU A 148 -3.62 -7.00 -4.76
N VAL A 149 -4.24 -7.13 -5.94
CA VAL A 149 -5.00 -6.04 -6.58
C VAL A 149 -6.49 -6.31 -6.70
N ASP A 150 -6.91 -7.51 -6.31
CA ASP A 150 -8.28 -8.00 -6.40
C ASP A 150 -8.65 -8.64 -5.05
N PRO A 151 -9.86 -8.39 -4.51
CA PRO A 151 -10.35 -9.08 -3.32
C PRO A 151 -10.60 -10.59 -3.46
N SER A 152 -10.68 -11.12 -4.68
CA SER A 152 -11.03 -12.53 -4.97
C SER A 152 -9.86 -13.51 -5.02
#